data_AF-A0A6J3CHR9-F1
#
_entry.id   AF-A0A6J3CHR9-F1
#
_cell.length_a   1.000
_cell.length_b   1.000
_cell.length_c   1.000
_cell.angle_alpha   90.00
_cell.angle_beta   90.00
_cell.angle_gamma   90.00
#
_symmetry.space_group_name_H-M   'P 1'
#
loop_
_entity.id
_entity.type
_entity.pdbx_description
1 polymer ?
#
loop_
_entity_poly.entity_id
_entity_poly.type
_entity_poly.pdbx_seq_one_letter_code
_entity_poly.pdbx_strand_id
1 'polypeptide(L)'
;MFFQGEAPDTEIGRVYVDDPDDWDLPDKRFMWLPSYEQRSPYFDVHSKNGMITMKEGTPNGTYLLRFNVTEENEPKVPFHWVEATVNVTIKEIPEEAVDKSGSIRFINVTAEEFIIPEADGTSKKDKLHRRLAQLYNTSLDNVDVFTVSSKRTVQDAFLDVRFSAHGSPYYPAEKLDSMVIGIQEKLEDELQAKIYMVKIDECLIEKEQCEESCRNILVKNNVPLSVYTNTTSFVGVSARIESECTCEWVDTLICLNGGKFADFMSLELVEGYPVLLVNYGSGTTRLNNSVVRVADGKPHLIEIVLMRSSIEMFVDRCKLSTCMSLAAPTGPKQILNG
;
A
#
# COMPACT_ATOMS: atom_id res chain seq x y z
N MET A 1 6.82 -14.22 -1.15
CA MET A 1 7.60 -12.98 -0.96
C MET A 1 7.83 -12.83 0.53
N PHE A 2 9.06 -12.58 0.94
CA PHE A 2 9.43 -12.57 2.35
C PHE A 2 10.20 -11.31 2.73
N PHE A 3 10.08 -10.92 3.99
CA PHE A 3 10.65 -9.69 4.54
C PHE A 3 11.98 -10.01 5.23
N GLN A 4 13.05 -9.29 4.86
CA GLN A 4 14.39 -9.36 5.50
C GLN A 4 15.05 -10.76 5.57
N GLY A 5 14.66 -11.71 4.71
CA GLY A 5 15.25 -13.06 4.70
C GLY A 5 14.89 -13.95 5.90
N GLU A 6 14.07 -13.45 6.85
CA GLU A 6 13.64 -14.15 8.07
C GLU A 6 12.20 -14.67 7.94
N ALA A 7 11.96 -15.55 6.97
CA ALA A 7 10.72 -16.31 6.95
C ALA A 7 10.94 -17.65 7.66
N PRO A 8 10.20 -17.95 8.74
CA PRO A 8 10.22 -19.30 9.29
C PRO A 8 9.71 -20.29 8.24
N ASP A 9 9.82 -21.59 8.53
CA ASP A 9 9.17 -22.62 7.73
C ASP A 9 7.70 -22.24 7.46
N THR A 10 7.38 -22.02 6.19
CA THR A 10 6.13 -21.40 5.77
C THR A 10 5.38 -22.34 4.83
N GLU A 11 4.10 -22.59 5.10
CA GLU A 11 3.22 -23.26 4.16
C GLU A 11 2.94 -22.33 2.97
N ILE A 12 3.20 -22.82 1.75
CA ILE A 12 3.14 -21.99 0.53
C ILE A 12 2.03 -22.40 -0.43
N GLY A 13 1.33 -23.50 -0.18
CA GLY A 13 0.25 -23.99 -1.02
C GLY A 13 0.14 -25.51 -0.99
N ARG A 14 -0.96 -26.02 -1.54
CA ARG A 14 -1.22 -27.45 -1.63
C ARG A 14 -1.00 -27.94 -3.05
N VAL A 15 -0.44 -29.15 -3.20
CA VAL A 15 -0.43 -29.88 -4.47
C VAL A 15 -1.87 -30.19 -4.88
N TYR A 16 -2.29 -29.67 -6.03
CA TYR A 16 -3.63 -29.86 -6.57
C TYR A 16 -3.61 -30.75 -7.81
N VAL A 17 -4.63 -31.59 -7.96
CA VAL A 17 -4.90 -32.45 -9.11
C VAL A 17 -6.41 -32.39 -9.37
N ASP A 18 -6.80 -32.17 -10.63
CA ASP A 18 -8.20 -32.17 -11.04
C ASP A 18 -8.78 -33.59 -10.93
N ASP A 19 -9.82 -33.74 -10.10
CA ASP A 19 -10.47 -35.01 -9.83
C ASP A 19 -11.98 -34.80 -9.54
N PRO A 20 -12.91 -35.62 -10.07
CA PRO A 20 -14.35 -35.43 -9.89
C PRO A 20 -14.84 -35.44 -8.43
N ASP A 21 -14.04 -35.95 -7.49
CA ASP A 21 -14.32 -36.04 -6.06
C ASP A 21 -13.18 -35.53 -5.18
N ASP A 22 -12.67 -34.34 -5.49
CA ASP A 22 -11.64 -33.55 -4.77
C ASP A 22 -11.79 -33.34 -3.25
N TRP A 23 -12.87 -33.85 -2.63
CA TRP A 23 -13.13 -33.87 -1.19
C TRP A 23 -12.59 -35.13 -0.47
N ASP A 24 -12.02 -36.09 -1.19
CA ASP A 24 -11.53 -37.41 -0.74
C ASP A 24 -10.05 -37.43 -0.26
N LEU A 25 -9.49 -36.30 0.18
CA LEU A 25 -8.09 -36.17 0.64
C LEU A 25 -7.54 -37.33 1.52
N PRO A 26 -8.31 -38.00 2.41
CA PRO A 26 -7.83 -39.16 3.16
C PRO A 26 -7.30 -40.32 2.31
N ASP A 27 -7.79 -40.46 1.08
CA ASP A 27 -7.47 -41.57 0.17
C ASP A 27 -6.25 -41.23 -0.72
N LYS A 28 -5.81 -39.96 -0.68
CA LYS A 28 -4.68 -39.44 -1.47
C LYS A 28 -3.36 -39.47 -0.72
N ARG A 29 -2.27 -39.72 -1.45
CA ARG A 29 -0.89 -39.59 -0.96
C ARG A 29 -0.05 -38.77 -1.90
N PHE A 30 0.80 -37.92 -1.33
CA PHE A 30 1.64 -36.98 -2.05
C PHE A 30 3.11 -37.34 -1.83
N MET A 31 3.82 -37.64 -2.90
CA MET A 31 5.21 -38.11 -2.84
C MET A 31 6.10 -37.35 -3.84
N TRP A 32 7.37 -37.16 -3.51
CA TRP A 32 8.33 -36.53 -4.42
C TRP A 32 8.63 -37.40 -5.64
N LEU A 33 8.74 -36.77 -6.82
CA LEU A 33 9.28 -37.38 -8.03
C LEU A 33 10.70 -36.88 -8.33
N PRO A 34 11.62 -37.75 -8.81
CA PRO A 34 11.41 -39.18 -9.06
C PRO A 34 11.49 -40.04 -7.78
N SER A 35 12.03 -39.51 -6.69
CA SER A 35 12.10 -40.18 -5.39
C SER A 35 12.26 -39.17 -4.26
N TYR A 36 12.00 -39.63 -3.03
CA TYR A 36 12.24 -38.85 -1.81
C TYR A 36 13.73 -38.46 -1.63
N GLU A 37 14.66 -39.27 -2.11
CA GLU A 37 16.10 -39.03 -1.99
C GLU A 37 16.58 -37.89 -2.90
N GLN A 38 15.85 -37.61 -3.98
CA GLN A 38 16.14 -36.55 -4.94
C GLN A 38 15.26 -35.31 -4.76
N ARG A 39 14.58 -35.20 -3.60
CA ARG A 39 13.74 -34.04 -3.28
C ARG A 39 14.57 -32.75 -3.15
N SER A 40 13.89 -31.62 -3.28
CA SER A 40 14.50 -30.32 -3.02
C SER A 40 14.96 -30.21 -1.56
N PRO A 41 16.16 -29.67 -1.28
CA PRO A 41 16.57 -29.38 0.10
C PRO A 41 15.74 -28.26 0.73
N TYR A 42 15.10 -27.42 -0.09
CA TYR A 42 14.41 -26.17 0.31
C TYR A 42 12.92 -26.33 0.60
N PHE A 43 12.33 -27.46 0.23
CA PHE A 43 10.89 -27.68 0.37
C PHE A 43 10.61 -29.06 0.95
N ASP A 44 9.54 -29.16 1.71
CA ASP A 44 8.93 -30.42 2.10
C ASP A 44 7.46 -30.45 1.65
N VAL A 45 6.92 -31.66 1.51
CA VAL A 45 5.49 -31.88 1.22
C VAL A 45 4.92 -32.82 2.27
N HIS A 46 3.76 -32.44 2.81
CA HIS A 46 3.08 -33.27 3.78
C HIS A 46 2.27 -34.36 3.07
N SER A 47 2.69 -35.61 3.27
CA SER A 47 2.26 -36.77 2.47
C SER A 47 0.75 -37.07 2.48
N LYS A 48 -0.01 -36.59 3.46
CA LYS A 48 -1.46 -36.85 3.59
C LYS A 48 -2.37 -35.72 3.13
N ASN A 49 -1.88 -34.49 3.06
CA ASN A 49 -2.73 -33.33 2.74
C ASN A 49 -2.15 -32.49 1.59
N GLY A 50 -0.98 -32.87 1.06
CA GLY A 50 -0.33 -32.21 -0.07
C GLY A 50 0.21 -30.82 0.23
N MET A 51 0.23 -30.38 1.50
CA MET A 51 0.72 -29.04 1.85
C MET A 51 2.23 -28.97 1.64
N ILE A 52 2.68 -27.96 0.90
CA ILE A 52 4.08 -27.69 0.62
C ILE A 52 4.57 -26.67 1.64
N THR A 53 5.65 -27.01 2.34
CA THR A 53 6.34 -26.13 3.27
C THR A 53 7.66 -25.69 2.64
N MET A 54 7.84 -24.38 2.52
CA MET A 54 9.13 -23.78 2.18
C MET A 54 9.95 -23.62 3.46
N LYS A 55 11.22 -24.01 3.41
CA LYS A 55 12.13 -23.89 4.55
C LYS A 55 12.70 -22.49 4.69
N GLU A 56 13.01 -22.12 5.92
CA GLU A 56 13.81 -20.95 6.23
C GLU A 56 15.13 -20.95 5.43
N GLY A 57 15.54 -19.76 4.96
CA GLY A 57 16.78 -19.58 4.20
C GLY A 57 16.72 -20.06 2.74
N THR A 58 15.54 -20.36 2.20
CA THR A 58 15.40 -20.71 0.78
C THR A 58 15.78 -19.53 -0.12
N PRO A 59 16.73 -19.69 -1.06
CA PRO A 59 17.18 -18.60 -1.92
C PRO A 59 16.10 -18.08 -2.88
N ASN A 60 16.28 -16.84 -3.32
CA ASN A 60 15.50 -16.27 -4.41
C ASN A 60 15.65 -17.09 -5.71
N GLY A 61 14.55 -17.21 -6.45
CA GLY A 61 14.54 -17.97 -7.70
C GLY A 61 13.24 -18.70 -7.97
N THR A 62 13.24 -19.46 -9.05
CA THR A 62 12.08 -20.24 -9.49
C THR A 62 12.42 -21.73 -9.39
N TYR A 63 11.55 -22.48 -8.73
CA TYR A 63 11.73 -23.89 -8.41
C TYR A 63 10.60 -24.70 -9.03
N LEU A 64 10.97 -25.74 -9.77
CA LEU A 64 10.02 -26.69 -10.35
C LEU A 64 9.96 -27.94 -9.47
N LEU A 65 8.87 -28.07 -8.72
CA LEU A 65 8.63 -29.22 -7.84
C LEU A 65 7.74 -30.22 -8.56
N ARG A 66 8.09 -31.51 -8.51
CA ARG A 66 7.33 -32.59 -9.14
C ARG A 66 6.91 -33.60 -8.09
N PHE A 67 5.65 -34.00 -8.14
CA PHE A 67 5.05 -34.92 -7.20
C PHE A 67 4.32 -36.03 -7.92
N ASN A 68 4.32 -37.21 -7.34
CA ASN A 68 3.41 -38.29 -7.67
C ASN A 68 2.26 -38.23 -6.67
N VAL A 69 1.03 -38.14 -7.16
CA VAL A 69 -0.18 -38.18 -6.36
C VAL A 69 -0.86 -39.50 -6.63
N THR A 70 -1.02 -40.32 -5.60
CA THR A 70 -1.67 -41.63 -5.70
C THR A 70 -2.98 -41.63 -4.94
N GLU A 71 -3.96 -42.38 -5.42
CA GLU A 71 -5.27 -42.51 -4.79
C GLU A 71 -5.70 -43.97 -4.75
N GLU A 72 -6.21 -44.42 -3.60
CA GLU A 72 -6.63 -45.81 -3.39
C GLU A 72 -7.70 -45.90 -2.30
N ASN A 73 -8.89 -46.42 -2.65
CA ASN A 73 -9.98 -46.70 -1.71
C ASN A 73 -10.82 -47.90 -2.17
N GLU A 74 -10.20 -49.08 -2.20
CA GLU A 74 -10.85 -50.32 -2.64
C GLU A 74 -12.06 -50.68 -1.76
N PRO A 75 -13.21 -51.12 -2.34
CA PRO A 75 -13.45 -51.40 -3.76
C PRO A 75 -14.01 -50.22 -4.57
N LYS A 76 -14.09 -49.02 -3.98
CA LYS A 76 -14.75 -47.86 -4.59
C LYS A 76 -13.85 -47.18 -5.63
N VAL A 77 -12.57 -47.05 -5.32
CA VAL A 77 -11.56 -46.41 -6.15
C VAL A 77 -10.37 -47.36 -6.31
N PRO A 78 -10.15 -47.91 -7.52
CA PRO A 78 -8.95 -48.66 -7.84
C PRO A 78 -7.71 -47.76 -7.76
N PHE A 79 -6.58 -48.35 -7.37
CA PHE A 79 -5.30 -47.64 -7.33
C PHE A 79 -5.00 -46.95 -8.67
N HIS A 80 -4.77 -45.64 -8.62
CA HIS A 80 -4.27 -44.87 -9.75
C HIS A 80 -3.34 -43.75 -9.29
N TRP A 81 -2.65 -43.13 -10.24
CA TRP A 81 -1.65 -42.10 -9.96
C TRP A 81 -1.55 -41.05 -11.05
N VAL A 82 -1.16 -39.84 -10.66
CA VAL A 82 -0.98 -38.68 -11.54
C VAL A 82 0.29 -37.92 -11.14
N GLU A 83 1.04 -37.43 -12.14
CA GLU A 83 2.14 -36.49 -11.90
C GLU A 83 1.62 -35.06 -11.79
N ALA A 84 1.96 -34.40 -10.69
CA ALA A 84 1.68 -32.98 -10.47
C ALA A 84 2.97 -32.16 -10.52
N THR A 85 2.94 -31.04 -11.23
CA THR A 85 4.07 -30.10 -11.31
C THR A 85 3.68 -28.77 -10.71
N VAL A 86 4.45 -28.29 -9.73
CA VAL A 86 4.23 -27.02 -9.03
C VAL A 86 5.40 -26.09 -9.31
N ASN A 87 5.10 -24.89 -9.79
CA ASN A 87 6.08 -23.85 -10.03
C ASN A 87 6.08 -22.84 -8.87
N VAL A 88 7.20 -22.73 -8.16
CA VAL A 88 7.34 -21.84 -6.99
C VAL A 88 8.33 -20.74 -7.30
N THR A 89 7.90 -19.48 -7.21
CA THR A 89 8.77 -18.31 -7.37
C THR A 89 8.97 -17.60 -6.03
N ILE A 90 10.23 -17.47 -5.63
CA ILE A 90 10.64 -16.83 -4.38
C ILE A 90 11.35 -15.52 -4.70
N LYS A 91 10.85 -14.45 -4.09
CA LYS A 91 11.43 -13.11 -4.16
C LYS A 91 11.52 -12.53 -2.75
N GLU A 92 12.71 -12.06 -2.41
CA GLU A 92 12.97 -11.31 -1.19
C GLU A 92 12.54 -9.84 -1.38
N ILE A 93 11.88 -9.28 -0.38
CA ILE A 93 11.43 -7.89 -0.38
C ILE A 93 12.22 -7.14 0.71
N PRO A 94 13.08 -6.18 0.33
CA PRO A 94 13.86 -5.43 1.30
C PRO A 94 12.98 -4.47 2.10
N GLU A 95 13.43 -4.09 3.29
CA GLU A 95 12.65 -3.21 4.17
C GLU A 95 12.35 -1.85 3.53
N GLU A 96 13.31 -1.28 2.80
CA GLU A 96 13.11 -0.03 2.05
C GLU A 96 11.94 -0.13 1.05
N ALA A 97 11.73 -1.29 0.43
CA ALA A 97 10.61 -1.50 -0.49
C ALA A 97 9.26 -1.44 0.22
N VAL A 98 9.19 -1.93 1.45
CA VAL A 98 7.98 -1.92 2.28
C VAL A 98 7.70 -0.52 2.82
N ASP A 99 8.74 0.18 3.28
CA ASP A 99 8.61 1.53 3.82
C ASP A 99 8.24 2.55 2.73
N LYS A 100 8.75 2.36 1.51
CA LYS A 100 8.47 3.23 0.36
C LYS A 100 7.35 2.72 -0.56
N SER A 101 6.52 1.80 -0.09
CA SER A 101 5.45 1.22 -0.92
C SER A 101 4.22 2.10 -1.02
N GLY A 102 3.58 2.11 -2.18
CA GLY A 102 2.22 2.62 -2.38
C GLY A 102 1.17 1.60 -1.94
N SER A 103 -0.08 2.05 -1.84
CA SER A 103 -1.19 1.20 -1.38
C SER A 103 -2.51 1.48 -2.11
N ILE A 104 -3.28 0.41 -2.34
CA ILE A 104 -4.60 0.45 -2.97
C ILE A 104 -5.54 -0.41 -2.15
N ARG A 105 -6.70 0.15 -1.78
CA ARG A 105 -7.82 -0.58 -1.19
C ARG A 105 -8.90 -0.79 -2.24
N PHE A 106 -9.14 -2.04 -2.60
CA PHE A 106 -10.28 -2.41 -3.43
C PHE A 106 -11.51 -2.69 -2.56
N ILE A 107 -12.70 -2.47 -3.10
CA ILE A 107 -13.98 -2.83 -2.47
C ILE A 107 -14.64 -3.98 -3.23
N ASN A 108 -15.24 -4.92 -2.50
CA ASN A 108 -15.94 -6.08 -3.03
C ASN A 108 -15.07 -6.96 -3.96
N VAL A 109 -13.79 -7.08 -3.64
CA VAL A 109 -12.85 -8.00 -4.29
C VAL A 109 -12.25 -8.90 -3.22
N THR A 110 -12.27 -10.20 -3.44
CA THR A 110 -11.62 -11.17 -2.53
C THR A 110 -10.15 -11.37 -2.89
N ALA A 111 -9.34 -11.83 -1.93
CA ALA A 111 -7.94 -12.12 -2.18
C ALA A 111 -7.77 -13.25 -3.21
N GLU A 112 -8.66 -14.24 -3.18
CA GLU A 112 -8.68 -15.38 -4.08
C GLU A 112 -9.00 -14.94 -5.53
N GLU A 113 -10.03 -14.13 -5.73
CA GLU A 113 -10.38 -13.55 -7.05
C GLU A 113 -9.26 -12.66 -7.61
N PHE A 114 -8.44 -12.07 -6.73
CA PHE A 114 -7.34 -11.20 -7.13
C PHE A 114 -6.15 -11.98 -7.68
N ILE A 115 -5.90 -13.21 -7.18
CA ILE A 115 -4.74 -14.02 -7.56
C ILE A 115 -5.05 -15.14 -8.55
N ILE A 116 -6.33 -15.54 -8.71
CA ILE A 116 -6.72 -16.56 -9.68
C ILE A 116 -6.50 -16.06 -11.12
N PRO A 117 -5.94 -16.89 -12.00
CA PRO A 117 -5.88 -16.60 -13.43
C PRO A 117 -7.28 -16.56 -14.06
N GLU A 118 -7.53 -15.55 -14.89
CA GLU A 118 -8.77 -15.45 -15.68
C GLU A 118 -8.64 -16.22 -17.00
N ALA A 119 -9.64 -16.11 -17.88
CA ALA A 119 -9.68 -16.84 -19.16
C ALA A 119 -8.48 -16.55 -20.09
N ASP A 120 -7.82 -15.40 -19.90
CA ASP A 120 -6.60 -15.01 -20.64
C ASP A 120 -5.31 -15.59 -20.02
N GLY A 121 -5.42 -16.41 -18.97
CA GLY A 121 -4.31 -17.01 -18.25
C GLY A 121 -3.63 -16.07 -17.26
N THR A 122 -4.21 -14.90 -16.97
CA THR A 122 -3.60 -13.89 -16.11
C THR A 122 -4.51 -13.45 -14.98
N SER A 123 -3.96 -13.23 -13.79
CA SER A 123 -4.71 -12.76 -12.64
C SER A 123 -4.83 -11.22 -12.60
N LYS A 124 -5.75 -10.69 -11.79
CA LYS A 124 -5.83 -9.24 -11.52
C LYS A 124 -4.51 -8.74 -10.92
N LYS A 125 -3.85 -9.53 -10.07
CA LYS A 125 -2.50 -9.25 -9.56
C LYS A 125 -1.49 -9.10 -10.70
N ASP A 126 -1.48 -10.00 -11.69
CA ASP A 126 -0.52 -9.92 -12.81
C ASP A 126 -0.80 -8.72 -13.73
N LYS A 127 -2.09 -8.41 -13.94
CA LYS A 127 -2.53 -7.22 -14.68
C LYS A 127 -2.09 -5.95 -13.96
N LEU A 128 -2.27 -5.88 -12.63
CA LEU A 128 -1.78 -4.78 -11.81
C LEU A 128 -0.26 -4.65 -11.90
N HIS A 129 0.48 -5.75 -11.74
CA HIS A 129 1.95 -5.77 -11.81
C HIS A 129 2.46 -5.22 -13.14
N ARG A 130 1.88 -5.64 -14.27
CA ARG A 130 2.21 -5.10 -15.60
C ARG A 130 1.85 -3.62 -15.75
N ARG A 131 0.67 -3.21 -15.28
CA ARG A 131 0.22 -1.82 -15.36
C ARG A 131 1.13 -0.89 -14.55
N LEU A 132 1.56 -1.30 -13.36
CA LEU A 132 2.49 -0.55 -12.53
C LEU A 132 3.87 -0.41 -13.19
N ALA A 133 4.42 -1.49 -13.77
CA ALA A 133 5.69 -1.43 -14.50
C ALA A 133 5.64 -0.43 -15.67
N GLN A 134 4.54 -0.43 -16.43
CA GLN A 134 4.30 0.55 -17.50
C GLN A 134 4.14 1.97 -16.96
N LEU A 135 3.39 2.17 -15.89
CA LEU A 135 3.15 3.48 -15.28
C LEU A 135 4.45 4.13 -14.81
N TYR A 136 5.34 3.35 -14.19
CA TYR A 136 6.61 3.86 -13.67
C TYR A 136 7.78 3.78 -14.64
N ASN A 137 7.53 3.33 -15.87
CA ASN A 137 8.53 3.13 -16.91
C ASN A 137 9.74 2.32 -16.39
N THR A 138 9.47 1.16 -15.81
CA THR A 138 10.49 0.25 -15.26
C THR A 138 10.19 -1.20 -15.67
N SER A 139 11.12 -2.13 -15.44
CA SER A 139 10.90 -3.55 -15.74
C SER A 139 9.95 -4.19 -14.72
N LEU A 140 9.37 -5.34 -15.08
CA LEU A 140 8.57 -6.14 -14.14
C LEU A 140 9.37 -6.57 -12.92
N ASP A 141 10.66 -6.85 -13.09
CA ASP A 141 11.57 -7.23 -11.99
C ASP A 141 11.74 -6.11 -10.96
N ASN A 142 11.57 -4.85 -11.39
CA ASN A 142 11.69 -3.67 -10.54
C ASN A 142 10.35 -3.21 -9.94
N VAL A 143 9.32 -4.04 -10.01
CA VAL A 143 8.03 -3.82 -9.37
C VAL A 143 7.67 -5.02 -8.52
N ASP A 144 7.21 -4.77 -7.29
CA ASP A 144 6.77 -5.78 -6.35
C ASP A 144 5.32 -5.55 -5.97
N VAL A 145 4.45 -6.54 -6.15
CA VAL A 145 3.12 -6.57 -5.53
C VAL A 145 3.18 -7.59 -4.41
N PHE A 146 3.38 -7.11 -3.18
CA PHE A 146 3.90 -7.94 -2.09
C PHE A 146 2.93 -8.13 -0.92
N THR A 147 1.91 -7.31 -0.78
CA THR A 147 0.85 -7.51 0.23
C THR A 147 -0.48 -7.68 -0.50
N VAL A 148 -1.23 -8.71 -0.10
CA VAL A 148 -2.62 -8.95 -0.50
C VAL A 148 -3.34 -9.35 0.79
N SER A 149 -4.12 -8.43 1.36
CA SER A 149 -4.71 -8.58 2.69
C SER A 149 -6.20 -8.29 2.67
N SER A 150 -7.01 -9.30 2.97
CA SER A 150 -8.45 -9.11 3.14
C SER A 150 -8.75 -8.36 4.45
N LYS A 151 -9.62 -7.36 4.39
CA LYS A 151 -10.14 -6.63 5.55
C LYS A 151 -11.67 -6.62 5.46
N ARG A 152 -12.36 -7.08 6.50
CA ARG A 152 -13.82 -7.04 6.56
C ARG A 152 -14.27 -6.09 7.66
N THR A 153 -15.22 -5.22 7.34
CA THR A 153 -15.98 -4.44 8.31
C THR A 153 -17.38 -5.05 8.45
N VAL A 154 -18.23 -4.44 9.28
CA VAL A 154 -19.62 -4.88 9.43
C VAL A 154 -20.40 -4.71 8.12
N GLN A 155 -20.04 -3.72 7.30
CA GLN A 155 -20.78 -3.34 6.10
C GLN A 155 -20.08 -3.75 4.81
N ASP A 156 -18.74 -3.76 4.80
CA ASP A 156 -17.95 -3.85 3.58
C ASP A 156 -16.85 -4.92 3.66
N ALA A 157 -16.49 -5.44 2.50
CA ALA A 157 -15.31 -6.28 2.31
C ALA A 157 -14.30 -5.55 1.43
N PHE A 158 -13.10 -5.40 1.97
CA PHE A 158 -11.99 -4.72 1.33
C PHE A 158 -10.82 -5.66 1.07
N LEU A 159 -10.04 -5.33 0.05
CA LEU A 159 -8.76 -5.95 -0.25
C LEU A 159 -7.68 -4.88 -0.30
N ASP A 160 -6.75 -4.95 0.65
CA ASP A 160 -5.61 -4.06 0.71
C ASP A 160 -4.44 -4.67 -0.04
N VAL A 161 -3.92 -3.92 -1.00
CA VAL A 161 -2.75 -4.29 -1.80
C VAL A 161 -1.65 -3.26 -1.60
N ARG A 162 -0.44 -3.73 -1.31
CA ARG A 162 0.76 -2.88 -1.28
C ARG A 162 1.74 -3.29 -2.35
N PHE A 163 2.37 -2.28 -2.94
CA PHE A 163 3.32 -2.46 -4.02
C PHE A 163 4.47 -1.48 -3.93
N SER A 164 5.64 -1.86 -4.45
CA SER A 164 6.79 -0.98 -4.61
C SER A 164 7.24 -0.97 -6.08
N ALA A 165 7.96 0.08 -6.45
CA ALA A 165 8.66 0.15 -7.72
C ALA A 165 9.97 0.93 -7.58
N HIS A 166 10.96 0.61 -8.40
CA HIS A 166 12.26 1.27 -8.33
C HIS A 166 12.93 1.49 -9.69
N GLY A 167 13.83 2.47 -9.72
CA GLY A 167 14.75 2.77 -10.83
C GLY A 167 16.20 2.90 -10.35
N SER A 168 16.47 2.44 -9.12
CA SER A 168 17.68 2.72 -8.31
C SER A 168 17.79 4.19 -7.91
N PRO A 169 17.19 4.64 -6.78
CA PRO A 169 16.62 3.85 -5.66
C PRO A 169 15.12 3.48 -5.81
N TYR A 170 14.53 2.92 -4.75
CA TYR A 170 13.07 2.78 -4.60
C TYR A 170 12.38 4.14 -4.63
N TYR A 171 11.29 4.22 -5.39
CA TYR A 171 10.48 5.44 -5.49
C TYR A 171 9.75 5.71 -4.18
N PRO A 172 9.60 6.97 -3.76
CA PRO A 172 8.87 7.32 -2.54
C PRO A 172 7.36 7.04 -2.70
N ALA A 173 6.69 6.70 -1.58
CA ALA A 173 5.28 6.32 -1.56
C ALA A 173 4.37 7.40 -2.18
N GLU A 174 4.65 8.68 -1.93
CA GLU A 174 3.85 9.81 -2.45
C GLU A 174 3.86 9.83 -3.98
N LYS A 175 4.99 9.49 -4.60
CA LYS A 175 5.09 9.40 -6.07
C LYS A 175 4.26 8.22 -6.58
N LEU A 176 4.37 7.07 -5.93
CA LEU A 176 3.63 5.86 -6.31
C LEU A 176 2.12 6.12 -6.25
N ASP A 177 1.63 6.58 -5.11
CA ASP A 177 0.21 6.83 -4.88
C ASP A 177 -0.33 7.91 -5.83
N SER A 178 0.40 9.02 -6.02
CA SER A 178 -0.04 10.12 -6.91
C SER A 178 -0.17 9.67 -8.37
N MET A 179 0.74 8.81 -8.85
CA MET A 179 0.68 8.30 -10.21
C MET A 179 -0.45 7.29 -10.40
N VAL A 180 -0.72 6.43 -9.41
CA VAL A 180 -1.87 5.50 -9.45
C VAL A 180 -3.19 6.26 -9.46
N ILE A 181 -3.34 7.30 -8.62
CA ILE A 181 -4.52 8.17 -8.64
C ILE A 181 -4.76 8.75 -10.04
N GLY A 182 -3.70 9.18 -10.72
CA GLY A 182 -3.78 9.73 -12.07
C GLY A 182 -4.26 8.74 -13.15
N ILE A 183 -4.29 7.43 -12.86
CA ILE A 183 -4.78 6.39 -13.78
C ILE A 183 -5.89 5.52 -13.19
N GLN A 184 -6.54 5.97 -12.11
CA GLN A 184 -7.47 5.14 -11.33
C GLN A 184 -8.56 4.50 -12.20
N GLU A 185 -9.28 5.29 -13.01
CA GLU A 185 -10.37 4.78 -13.87
C GLU A 185 -9.89 3.68 -14.83
N LYS A 186 -8.71 3.88 -15.42
CA LYS A 186 -8.09 2.91 -16.32
C LYS A 186 -7.71 1.62 -15.60
N LEU A 187 -7.22 1.75 -14.36
CA LEU A 187 -6.87 0.60 -13.54
C LEU A 187 -8.12 -0.18 -13.12
N GLU A 188 -9.20 0.51 -12.75
CA GLU A 188 -10.48 -0.12 -12.43
C GLU A 188 -11.06 -0.90 -13.61
N ASP A 189 -11.01 -0.33 -14.82
CA ASP A 189 -11.50 -0.97 -16.05
C ASP A 189 -10.64 -2.19 -16.41
N GLU A 190 -9.32 -2.08 -16.39
CA GLU A 190 -8.44 -3.21 -16.74
C GLU A 190 -8.50 -4.37 -15.73
N LEU A 191 -8.70 -4.06 -14.45
CA LEU A 191 -8.82 -5.07 -13.40
C LEU A 191 -10.25 -5.54 -13.19
N GLN A 192 -11.25 -4.88 -13.78
CA GLN A 192 -12.67 -5.08 -13.47
C GLN A 192 -12.93 -5.08 -11.96
N ALA A 193 -12.31 -4.11 -11.26
CA ALA A 193 -12.29 -4.01 -9.81
C ALA A 193 -12.43 -2.54 -9.38
N LYS A 194 -13.21 -2.28 -8.32
CA LYS A 194 -13.41 -0.92 -7.82
C LYS A 194 -12.39 -0.56 -6.75
N ILE A 195 -11.78 0.61 -6.91
CA ILE A 195 -10.80 1.18 -5.98
C ILE A 195 -11.55 2.09 -5.03
N TYR A 196 -11.57 1.71 -3.76
CA TYR A 196 -12.15 2.50 -2.68
C TYR A 196 -11.25 3.70 -2.33
N MET A 197 -9.94 3.44 -2.21
CA MET A 197 -8.94 4.49 -2.03
C MET A 197 -7.56 4.04 -2.49
N VAL A 198 -6.76 5.02 -2.91
CA VAL A 198 -5.31 4.91 -3.07
C VAL A 198 -4.69 5.69 -1.91
N LYS A 199 -3.51 5.27 -1.43
CA LYS A 199 -2.91 5.78 -0.19
C LYS A 199 -3.83 5.52 1.00
N ILE A 200 -3.87 4.26 1.43
CA ILE A 200 -4.75 3.81 2.51
C ILE A 200 -4.55 4.69 3.75
N ASP A 201 -5.65 5.29 4.20
CA ASP A 201 -5.72 6.20 5.33
C ASP A 201 -6.84 5.72 6.26
N GLU A 202 -6.48 5.12 7.38
CA GLU A 202 -7.43 4.64 8.39
C GLU A 202 -7.98 5.80 9.24
N CYS A 203 -7.38 6.99 9.14
CA CYS A 203 -7.80 8.20 9.81
C CYS A 203 -8.71 9.09 8.94
N LEU A 204 -9.00 8.68 7.69
CA LEU A 204 -9.75 9.50 6.74
C LEU A 204 -11.18 9.80 7.21
N ILE A 205 -11.80 8.85 7.91
CA ILE A 205 -13.17 9.01 8.42
C ILE A 205 -13.07 9.45 9.88
N GLU A 206 -13.34 10.74 10.10
CA GLU A 206 -13.33 11.35 11.44
C GLU A 206 -14.25 10.60 12.40
N LYS A 207 -13.76 10.35 13.61
CA LYS A 207 -14.53 9.71 14.71
C LYS A 207 -14.98 8.27 14.45
N GLU A 208 -14.55 7.65 13.36
CA GLU A 208 -14.77 6.21 13.16
C GLU A 208 -13.75 5.39 13.94
N GLN A 209 -12.46 5.70 13.80
CA GLN A 209 -11.38 4.96 14.49
C GLN A 209 -10.93 5.63 15.80
N CYS A 210 -10.89 6.97 15.82
CA CYS A 210 -10.40 7.75 16.97
C CYS A 210 -11.33 8.91 17.28
N GLU A 211 -11.65 9.15 18.55
CA GLU A 211 -12.50 10.29 18.98
C GLU A 211 -11.81 11.65 18.82
N GLU A 212 -10.47 11.67 18.91
CA GLU A 212 -9.61 12.87 18.87
C GLU A 212 -8.59 12.79 17.73
N SER A 213 -7.28 12.86 18.03
CA SER A 213 -6.21 12.81 17.04
C SER A 213 -5.92 11.38 16.59
N CYS A 214 -5.66 11.24 15.30
CA CYS A 214 -5.42 9.98 14.62
C CYS A 214 -4.19 10.10 13.73
N ARG A 215 -3.34 9.07 13.77
CA ARG A 215 -2.20 8.95 12.88
C ARG A 215 -2.17 7.57 12.24
N ASN A 216 -1.86 7.52 10.95
CA ASN A 216 -1.58 6.26 10.25
C ASN A 216 -0.18 5.74 10.62
N ILE A 217 -0.10 4.49 11.05
CA ILE A 217 1.15 3.76 11.29
C ILE A 217 1.23 2.55 10.37
N LEU A 218 2.40 2.34 9.75
CA LEU A 218 2.67 1.14 8.96
C LEU A 218 3.18 0.04 9.89
N VAL A 219 2.34 -0.97 10.13
CA VAL A 219 2.67 -2.14 10.94
C VAL A 219 3.19 -3.25 10.03
N LYS A 220 4.42 -3.72 10.30
CA LYS A 220 5.12 -4.80 9.60
C LYS A 220 5.20 -6.01 10.52
N ASN A 221 4.81 -7.20 10.03
CA ASN A 221 4.91 -8.45 10.78
C ASN A 221 5.76 -9.48 10.04
N ASN A 222 6.49 -10.30 10.80
CA ASN A 222 7.34 -11.37 10.26
C ASN A 222 6.54 -12.63 9.88
N VAL A 223 5.25 -12.69 10.24
CA VAL A 223 4.34 -13.75 9.80
C VAL A 223 3.78 -13.37 8.43
N PRO A 224 4.01 -14.17 7.38
CA PRO A 224 3.54 -13.84 6.04
C PRO A 224 2.01 -13.97 5.91
N LEU A 225 1.45 -13.34 4.88
CA LEU A 225 0.05 -13.46 4.51
C LEU A 225 -0.09 -14.49 3.39
N SER A 226 -0.90 -15.52 3.59
CA SER A 226 -1.13 -16.56 2.59
C SER A 226 -2.56 -16.52 2.04
N VAL A 227 -2.66 -16.64 0.72
CA VAL A 227 -3.90 -16.77 -0.03
C VAL A 227 -3.79 -18.04 -0.86
N TYR A 228 -4.78 -18.93 -0.73
CA TYR A 228 -4.77 -20.23 -1.40
C TYR A 228 -6.02 -20.37 -2.27
N THR A 229 -5.81 -20.83 -3.50
CA THR A 229 -6.87 -21.30 -4.39
C THR A 229 -6.51 -22.70 -4.90
N ASN A 230 -7.38 -23.32 -5.70
CA ASN A 230 -7.12 -24.65 -6.23
C ASN A 230 -5.86 -24.67 -7.12
N THR A 231 -5.68 -23.66 -7.97
CA THR A 231 -4.62 -23.66 -8.99
C THR A 231 -3.46 -22.73 -8.68
N THR A 232 -3.62 -21.81 -7.73
CA THR A 232 -2.62 -20.79 -7.41
C THR A 232 -2.56 -20.49 -5.92
N SER A 233 -1.39 -20.07 -5.46
CA SER A 233 -1.21 -19.54 -4.12
C SER A 233 -0.37 -18.27 -4.16
N PHE A 234 -0.58 -17.40 -3.17
CA PHE A 234 0.24 -16.22 -2.97
C PHE A 234 0.60 -16.11 -1.50
N VAL A 235 1.91 -16.05 -1.24
CA VAL A 235 2.46 -15.76 0.08
C VAL A 235 3.16 -14.42 0.01
N GLY A 236 2.65 -13.43 0.74
CA GLY A 236 3.09 -12.04 0.75
C GLY A 236 3.63 -11.56 2.09
N VAL A 237 4.16 -10.35 2.10
CA VAL A 237 4.62 -9.65 3.30
C VAL A 237 3.41 -9.07 4.04
N SER A 238 3.38 -9.25 5.36
CA SER A 238 2.38 -8.64 6.24
C SER A 238 2.78 -7.21 6.56
N ALA A 239 2.20 -6.27 5.80
CA ALA A 239 2.38 -4.84 5.98
C ALA A 239 1.03 -4.15 5.85
N ARG A 240 0.53 -3.53 6.91
CA ARG A 240 -0.81 -2.92 6.94
C ARG A 240 -0.78 -1.56 7.61
N ILE A 241 -1.70 -0.69 7.21
CA ILE A 241 -1.91 0.58 7.89
C ILE A 241 -2.85 0.33 9.07
N GLU A 242 -2.47 0.80 10.24
CA GLU A 242 -3.32 0.88 11.42
C GLU A 242 -3.46 2.34 11.85
N SER A 243 -4.61 2.67 12.44
CA SER A 243 -4.83 3.95 13.10
C SER A 243 -4.27 3.92 14.51
N GLU A 244 -3.35 4.83 14.83
CA GLU A 244 -2.89 5.11 16.18
C GLU A 244 -3.63 6.34 16.70
N CYS A 245 -4.49 6.14 17.70
CA CYS A 245 -5.17 7.24 18.37
C CYS A 245 -4.23 7.84 19.42
N THR A 246 -3.72 9.03 19.16
CA THR A 246 -2.89 9.75 20.13
C THR A 246 -3.75 10.80 20.81
N CYS A 247 -3.86 10.73 22.14
CA CYS A 247 -4.32 11.90 22.89
C CYS A 247 -3.15 12.87 22.94
N GLU A 248 -3.21 13.96 22.18
CA GLU A 248 -2.40 15.13 22.52
C GLU A 248 -2.95 15.64 23.84
N TRP A 249 -2.29 15.28 24.95
CA TRP A 249 -2.37 16.13 26.12
C TRP A 249 -1.97 17.50 25.61
N VAL A 250 -2.93 18.42 25.55
CA VAL A 250 -2.63 19.84 25.45
C VAL A 250 -1.91 20.15 26.75
N ASP A 251 -0.60 19.88 26.78
CA ASP A 251 0.27 20.45 27.77
C ASP A 251 -0.01 21.93 27.61
N THR A 252 -0.61 22.53 28.64
CA THR A 252 -1.03 23.92 28.61
C THR A 252 0.14 24.68 28.01
N LEU A 253 0.03 25.22 26.80
CA LEU A 253 1.16 25.83 26.11
C LEU A 253 1.49 27.12 26.87
N ILE A 254 2.27 26.98 27.94
CA ILE A 254 2.73 28.09 28.75
C ILE A 254 3.75 28.80 27.86
N CYS A 255 3.32 29.93 27.31
CA CYS A 255 4.20 30.84 26.59
C CYS A 255 5.26 31.37 27.57
N LEU A 256 6.40 30.70 27.66
CA LEU A 256 7.56 31.24 28.37
C LEU A 256 8.07 32.45 27.58
N ASN A 257 8.30 33.57 28.28
CA ASN A 257 8.73 34.86 27.74
C ASN A 257 7.66 35.76 27.09
N GLY A 258 6.39 35.70 27.52
CA GLY A 258 5.42 36.77 27.22
C GLY A 258 4.74 36.71 25.85
N GLY A 259 4.82 35.56 25.16
CA GLY A 259 3.95 35.23 24.03
C GLY A 259 2.47 35.26 24.46
N LYS A 260 1.59 35.77 23.60
CA LYS A 260 0.13 35.70 23.76
C LYS A 260 -0.44 34.77 22.69
N PHE A 261 -1.54 34.08 23.00
CA PHE A 261 -2.33 33.14 22.15
C PHE A 261 -2.75 33.63 20.74
N ALA A 262 -2.32 34.82 20.31
CA ALA A 262 -2.73 35.46 19.07
C ALA A 262 -1.58 35.59 18.06
N ASP A 263 -0.43 34.94 18.27
CA ASP A 263 0.69 34.96 17.32
C ASP A 263 0.60 33.80 16.33
N PHE A 264 0.31 34.07 15.05
CA PHE A 264 0.16 33.03 14.03
C PHE A 264 0.33 33.55 12.60
N MET A 265 0.64 32.63 11.69
CA MET A 265 0.47 32.78 10.25
C MET A 265 -0.43 31.65 9.74
N SER A 266 -1.47 31.99 8.96
CA SER A 266 -2.36 31.03 8.30
C SER A 266 -2.49 31.39 6.82
N LEU A 267 -2.40 30.40 5.94
CA LEU A 267 -2.66 30.54 4.50
C LEU A 267 -3.89 29.69 4.16
N GLU A 268 -4.95 30.35 3.72
CA GLU A 268 -6.25 29.76 3.46
C GLU A 268 -6.63 29.90 1.98
N LEU A 269 -7.54 29.04 1.52
CA LEU A 269 -8.16 29.16 0.20
C LEU A 269 -9.62 29.58 0.37
N VAL A 270 -9.97 30.75 -0.15
CA VAL A 270 -11.35 31.27 -0.18
C VAL A 270 -11.80 31.36 -1.63
N GLU A 271 -12.81 30.58 -2.01
CA GLU A 271 -13.31 30.50 -3.39
C GLU A 271 -12.23 30.13 -4.44
N GLY A 272 -11.19 29.42 -3.99
CA GLY A 272 -10.05 29.02 -4.83
C GLY A 272 -8.95 30.08 -4.97
N TYR A 273 -9.00 31.16 -4.20
CA TYR A 273 -7.99 32.21 -4.14
C TYR A 273 -7.24 32.20 -2.80
N PRO A 274 -5.93 32.46 -2.77
CA PRO A 274 -5.16 32.46 -1.52
C PRO A 274 -5.45 33.70 -0.67
N VAL A 275 -5.62 33.46 0.63
CA VAL A 275 -5.82 34.45 1.68
C VAL A 275 -4.80 34.20 2.78
N LEU A 276 -3.92 35.17 3.01
CA LEU A 276 -2.91 35.10 4.07
C LEU A 276 -3.37 35.91 5.29
N LEU A 277 -3.33 35.28 6.45
CA LEU A 277 -3.56 35.89 7.75
C LEU A 277 -2.26 35.87 8.55
N VAL A 278 -1.85 37.02 9.08
CA VAL A 278 -0.68 37.15 9.95
C VAL A 278 -1.06 37.97 11.16
N ASN A 279 -0.83 37.44 12.35
CA ASN A 279 -1.02 38.17 13.59
C ASN A 279 0.25 38.02 14.43
N TYR A 280 0.88 39.13 14.79
CA TYR A 280 2.07 39.14 15.66
C TYR A 280 1.71 39.25 17.15
N GLY A 281 0.45 39.00 17.53
CA GLY A 281 -0.06 39.15 18.89
C GLY A 281 -0.71 40.51 19.22
N SER A 282 -0.87 41.41 18.24
CA SER A 282 -1.54 42.72 18.41
C SER A 282 -2.70 42.97 17.44
N GLY A 283 -3.09 41.97 16.66
CA GLY A 283 -4.20 42.04 15.69
C GLY A 283 -3.85 41.32 14.39
N THR A 284 -4.86 40.78 13.72
CA THR A 284 -4.69 40.00 12.49
C THR A 284 -4.67 40.90 11.27
N THR A 285 -3.55 40.90 10.55
CA THR A 285 -3.45 41.45 9.19
C THR A 285 -3.91 40.40 8.18
N ARG A 286 -4.83 40.78 7.30
CA ARG A 286 -5.37 39.92 6.24
C ARG A 286 -4.96 40.43 4.87
N LEU A 287 -4.43 39.53 4.03
CA LEU A 287 -4.04 39.79 2.66
C LEU A 287 -4.83 38.86 1.74
N ASN A 288 -5.64 39.45 0.87
CA ASN A 288 -6.39 38.70 -0.14
C ASN A 288 -5.67 38.82 -1.50
N ASN A 289 -5.50 37.71 -2.22
CA ASN A 289 -5.10 37.73 -3.62
C ASN A 289 -6.27 37.30 -4.49
N SER A 290 -6.97 38.25 -5.08
CA SER A 290 -8.17 37.97 -5.89
C SER A 290 -7.88 37.82 -7.39
N VAL A 291 -6.61 37.73 -7.78
CA VAL A 291 -6.21 37.73 -9.20
C VAL A 291 -5.84 36.34 -9.69
N VAL A 292 -5.11 35.57 -8.89
CA VAL A 292 -4.69 34.22 -9.29
C VAL A 292 -5.51 33.19 -8.53
N ARG A 293 -6.35 32.46 -9.26
CA ARG A 293 -7.10 31.32 -8.73
C ARG A 293 -6.20 30.10 -8.73
N VAL A 294 -5.91 29.55 -7.55
CA VAL A 294 -4.97 28.43 -7.36
C VAL A 294 -5.67 27.07 -7.22
N ALA A 295 -7.00 27.05 -7.15
CA ALA A 295 -7.79 25.82 -7.15
C ALA A 295 -8.14 25.35 -8.58
N ASP A 296 -7.16 25.35 -9.50
CA ASP A 296 -7.36 25.05 -10.93
C ASP A 296 -6.78 23.69 -11.37
N GLY A 297 -6.24 22.91 -10.42
CA GLY A 297 -5.64 21.59 -10.67
C GLY A 297 -4.18 21.63 -11.14
N LYS A 298 -3.55 22.81 -11.21
CA LYS A 298 -2.13 22.97 -11.57
C LYS A 298 -1.27 23.29 -10.34
N PRO A 299 0.03 22.99 -10.36
CA PRO A 299 0.96 23.41 -9.32
C PRO A 299 1.18 24.93 -9.36
N HIS A 300 1.12 25.57 -8.18
CA HIS A 300 1.36 27.01 -7.99
C HIS A 300 2.50 27.25 -6.99
N LEU A 301 3.21 28.37 -7.14
CA LEU A 301 4.21 28.83 -6.18
C LEU A 301 3.68 30.03 -5.40
N ILE A 302 3.56 29.92 -4.07
CA ILE A 302 3.20 31.02 -3.19
C ILE A 302 4.43 31.41 -2.37
N GLU A 303 4.89 32.65 -2.52
CA GLU A 303 6.02 33.22 -1.79
C GLU A 303 5.49 34.25 -0.79
N ILE A 304 5.86 34.09 0.49
CA ILE A 304 5.45 34.99 1.57
C ILE A 304 6.71 35.63 2.14
N VAL A 305 6.74 36.96 2.15
CA VAL A 305 7.85 37.75 2.67
C VAL A 305 7.37 38.56 3.87
N LEU A 306 7.96 38.29 5.03
CA LEU A 306 7.70 39.02 6.27
C LEU A 306 8.84 39.99 6.55
N MET A 307 8.52 41.28 6.64
CA MET A 307 9.42 42.33 7.10
C MET A 307 8.83 43.00 8.34
N ARG A 308 9.65 43.80 9.06
CA ARG A 308 9.21 44.52 10.26
C ARG A 308 8.02 45.47 10.00
N SER A 309 7.91 45.99 8.78
CA SER A 309 6.88 46.97 8.39
C SER A 309 5.98 46.52 7.25
N SER A 310 6.24 45.34 6.65
CA SER A 310 5.44 44.83 5.54
C SER A 310 5.25 43.32 5.62
N ILE A 311 4.08 42.87 5.20
CA ILE A 311 3.74 41.47 4.92
C ILE A 311 3.39 41.44 3.44
N GLU A 312 4.05 40.56 2.69
CA GLU A 312 3.90 40.45 1.24
C GLU A 312 3.60 39.00 0.86
N MET A 313 2.67 38.83 -0.08
CA MET A 313 2.33 37.53 -0.68
C MET A 313 2.36 37.65 -2.20
N PHE A 314 3.11 36.73 -2.82
CA PHE A 314 3.27 36.61 -4.27
C PHE A 314 2.76 35.24 -4.72
N VAL A 315 2.07 35.21 -5.85
CA VAL A 315 1.63 33.97 -6.50
C VAL A 315 2.30 33.86 -7.87
N ASP A 316 2.91 32.71 -8.16
CA ASP A 316 3.59 32.34 -9.41
C ASP A 316 4.67 33.31 -9.91
N ARG A 317 5.43 33.92 -8.97
CA ARG A 317 6.47 34.93 -9.27
C ARG A 317 5.96 36.08 -10.12
N CYS A 318 4.69 36.41 -9.98
CA CYS A 318 4.05 37.45 -10.75
C CYS A 318 4.64 38.82 -10.37
N LYS A 319 5.23 39.52 -11.36
CA LYS A 319 5.91 40.83 -11.20
C LYS A 319 4.99 42.03 -11.42
N LEU A 320 3.70 41.80 -11.59
CA LEU A 320 2.70 42.84 -11.78
C LEU A 320 2.11 43.23 -10.41
N SER A 321 1.85 44.52 -10.19
CA SER A 321 1.29 45.00 -8.92
C SER A 321 -0.12 44.45 -8.63
N THR A 322 -0.80 43.88 -9.63
CA THR A 322 -2.18 43.37 -9.52
C THR A 322 -2.27 42.00 -8.86
N CYS A 323 -1.24 41.16 -8.99
CA CYS A 323 -1.17 39.79 -8.46
C CYS A 323 -0.29 39.70 -7.19
N MET A 324 0.13 40.85 -6.66
CA MET A 324 0.82 40.98 -5.38
C MET A 324 -0.17 41.48 -4.33
N SER A 325 -0.12 40.90 -3.13
CA SER A 325 -0.87 41.41 -1.98
C SER A 325 0.13 41.91 -0.94
N LEU A 326 -0.06 43.14 -0.45
CA LEU A 326 0.79 43.80 0.55
C LEU A 326 -0.10 44.36 1.66
N ALA A 327 0.33 44.22 2.91
CA ALA A 327 -0.26 44.91 4.05
C ALA A 327 0.78 45.23 5.12
N ALA A 328 0.47 46.19 5.99
CA ALA A 328 1.27 46.48 7.17
C ALA A 328 0.85 45.57 8.35
N PRO A 329 1.79 45.21 9.25
CA PRO A 329 1.46 44.58 10.53
C PRO A 329 0.44 45.40 11.34
N THR A 330 -0.55 44.73 11.94
CA THR A 330 -1.50 45.40 12.84
C THR A 330 -0.91 45.53 14.25
N GLY A 331 -0.73 46.77 14.71
CA GLY A 331 -0.27 47.08 16.06
C GLY A 331 1.26 47.19 16.20
N PRO A 332 1.77 47.32 17.44
CA PRO A 332 3.18 47.63 17.69
C PRO A 332 4.13 46.44 17.53
N LYS A 333 3.62 45.20 17.46
CA LYS A 333 4.43 43.99 17.28
C LYS A 333 4.69 43.71 15.80
N GLN A 334 5.92 43.30 15.49
CA GLN A 334 6.46 43.26 14.12
C GLN A 334 7.16 41.94 13.78
N ILE A 335 7.17 40.97 14.69
CA ILE A 335 7.93 39.72 14.58
C ILE A 335 7.07 38.59 15.13
N LEU A 336 7.01 37.46 14.40
CA LEU A 336 6.34 36.25 14.88
C LEU A 336 7.18 35.64 16.00
N ASN A 337 6.52 35.27 17.08
CA ASN A 337 7.10 34.69 18.30
C ASN A 337 8.09 35.62 19.01
N GLY A 338 7.90 36.93 18.87
CA GLY A 338 8.79 37.98 19.41
C GLY A 338 8.40 38.60 20.74
#